data_AF-A0A9Q4GEW9-F1
#
_entry.id   AF-A0A9Q4GEW9-F1
#
_cell.length_a   1.000
_cell.length_b   1.000
_cell.length_c   1.000
_cell.angle_alpha   90.00
_cell.angle_beta   90.00
_cell.angle_gamma   90.00
#
_symmetry.space_group_name_H-M   'P 1'
#
loop_
_entity.id
_entity.type
_entity.pdbx_description
1 polymer ?
#
loop_
_entity_poly.entity_id
_entity_poly.type
_entity_poly.pdbx_seq_one_letter_code
_entity_poly.pdbx_strand_id
1 'polypeptide(L)'
;MKTRLLIFLSLVLLFFQETLHSQGLRFFRENIQIEVNKDECILTGIYYFANPSGSRVSQSLYYPYVVNDSLPLPYKAEVKDLKSGKKVSGISTAKGLLFAVEVQANDTSVIEVKYYQKTPMHMMEYILTTTKEWGTSFDMAEYSVKLPARYKLLSMQPQFENEKKSDKYRTFFTLKRNYLPQHNFIIKWKEVKNEKVRR
;
A
#
# COMPACT_ATOMS: atom_id res chain seq x y z
N MET A 1 61.93 32.24 16.61
CA MET A 1 61.22 32.23 17.90
C MET A 1 59.88 32.94 17.68
N LYS A 2 58.76 32.31 18.09
CA LYS A 2 57.34 32.78 17.99
C LYS A 2 56.73 32.76 16.57
N THR A 3 55.46 32.44 16.30
CA THR A 3 54.45 31.53 16.87
C THR A 3 53.42 31.32 15.73
N ARG A 4 53.00 30.06 15.53
CA ARG A 4 51.81 29.55 14.83
C ARG A 4 50.66 30.54 14.56
N LEU A 5 49.99 30.42 13.41
CA LEU A 5 48.61 29.90 13.36
C LEU A 5 48.18 29.58 11.92
N LEU A 6 47.97 28.29 11.65
CA LEU A 6 47.13 27.80 10.57
C LEU A 6 45.72 28.38 10.74
N ILE A 7 45.17 28.99 9.70
CA ILE A 7 43.75 28.82 9.42
C ILE A 7 43.68 28.28 7.99
N PHE A 8 43.76 26.96 7.92
CA PHE A 8 43.23 26.18 6.81
C PHE A 8 41.85 26.77 6.52
N LEU A 9 41.69 27.39 5.35
CA LEU A 9 40.40 27.74 4.79
C LEU A 9 39.72 26.41 4.45
N SER A 10 39.27 25.71 5.48
CA SER A 10 38.41 24.55 5.38
C SER A 10 37.07 25.08 4.91
N LEU A 11 36.99 25.31 3.60
CA LEU A 11 35.78 25.37 2.82
C LEU A 11 35.13 23.97 2.88
N VAL A 12 34.85 23.48 4.09
CA VAL A 12 33.83 22.48 4.33
C VAL A 12 32.55 23.29 4.18
N LEU A 13 32.18 23.52 2.92
CA LEU A 13 30.80 23.52 2.50
C LEU A 13 30.25 22.21 3.05
N LEU A 14 29.77 22.28 4.29
CA LEU A 14 28.73 21.42 4.79
C LEU A 14 27.65 21.56 3.73
N PHE A 15 27.62 20.59 2.82
CA PHE A 15 26.43 20.21 2.12
C PHE A 15 25.41 19.91 3.23
N PHE A 16 24.74 20.95 3.70
CA PHE A 16 23.41 20.85 4.23
C PHE A 16 22.59 20.29 3.07
N GLN A 17 22.61 18.97 2.94
CA GLN A 17 21.51 18.25 2.37
C GLN A 17 20.37 18.42 3.36
N GLU A 18 19.78 19.62 3.35
CA GLU A 18 18.38 19.81 3.68
C GLU A 18 17.63 18.97 2.66
N THR A 19 17.55 17.67 2.90
CA THR A 19 16.53 16.84 2.31
C THR A 19 15.23 17.43 2.82
N LEU A 20 14.62 18.30 2.00
CA LEU A 20 13.23 18.69 2.09
C LEU A 20 12.38 17.42 1.97
N HIS A 21 12.35 16.60 3.02
CA HIS A 21 11.35 15.57 3.18
C HIS A 21 10.09 16.29 3.65
N SER A 22 9.33 16.78 2.67
CA SER A 22 8.04 17.48 2.82
C SER A 22 6.92 16.59 3.37
N GLN A 23 7.24 15.54 4.14
CA GLN A 23 6.24 14.67 4.76
C GLN A 23 6.52 14.62 6.26
N GLY A 24 5.62 15.21 7.05
CA GLY A 24 5.71 15.17 8.52
C GLY A 24 5.52 13.76 9.08
N LEU A 25 5.00 12.84 8.27
CA LEU A 25 4.82 11.43 8.61
C LEU A 25 5.82 10.54 7.88
N ARG A 26 6.35 9.55 8.59
CA ARG A 26 7.08 8.42 8.01
C ARG A 26 6.10 7.29 7.69
N PHE A 27 5.93 6.95 6.42
CA PHE A 27 5.15 5.78 5.99
C PHE A 27 6.09 4.56 5.89
N PHE A 28 5.94 3.60 6.79
CA PHE A 28 6.98 2.58 6.99
C PHE A 28 6.52 1.13 6.86
N ARG A 29 5.20 0.89 6.88
CA ARG A 29 4.65 -0.46 6.71
C ARG A 29 3.31 -0.41 5.99
N GLU A 30 3.10 -1.42 5.16
CA GLU A 30 1.87 -1.62 4.42
C GLU A 30 1.45 -3.09 4.44
N ASN A 31 0.17 -3.37 4.65
CA ASN A 31 -0.41 -4.69 4.48
C ASN A 31 -1.58 -4.61 3.49
N ILE A 32 -1.46 -5.24 2.32
CA ILE A 32 -2.52 -5.28 1.30
C ILE A 32 -3.10 -6.69 1.18
N GLN A 33 -4.42 -6.77 1.27
CA GLN A 33 -5.19 -7.97 1.00
C GLN A 33 -6.18 -7.74 -0.13
N ILE A 34 -6.16 -8.62 -1.13
CA ILE A 34 -7.19 -8.69 -2.17
C ILE A 34 -8.01 -9.95 -1.95
N GLU A 35 -9.31 -9.81 -1.72
CA GLU A 35 -10.27 -10.92 -1.69
C GLU A 35 -11.08 -10.93 -2.99
N VAL A 36 -10.92 -12.01 -3.75
CA VAL A 36 -11.66 -12.23 -5.00
C VAL A 36 -13.03 -12.81 -4.66
N ASN A 37 -14.08 -12.13 -5.07
CA ASN A 37 -15.44 -12.64 -5.07
C ASN A 37 -15.91 -12.92 -6.50
N LYS A 38 -17.20 -13.21 -6.69
CA LYS A 38 -17.72 -13.64 -8.00
C LYS A 38 -17.43 -12.62 -9.10
N ASP A 39 -17.89 -11.38 -8.91
CA ASP A 39 -17.86 -10.32 -9.93
C ASP A 39 -17.09 -9.06 -9.47
N GLU A 40 -16.42 -9.15 -8.32
CA GLU A 40 -15.73 -8.03 -7.69
C GLU A 40 -14.57 -8.49 -6.82
N CYS A 41 -13.66 -7.56 -6.55
CA CYS A 41 -12.65 -7.70 -5.50
C CYS A 41 -12.97 -6.75 -4.35
N ILE A 42 -12.63 -7.21 -3.15
CA ILE A 42 -12.53 -6.38 -1.97
C ILE A 42 -11.05 -6.17 -1.70
N LEU A 43 -10.57 -4.93 -1.77
CA LEU A 43 -9.22 -4.58 -1.34
C LEU A 43 -9.28 -4.03 0.07
N THR A 44 -8.39 -4.50 0.93
CA THR A 44 -8.13 -3.94 2.26
C THR A 44 -6.66 -3.62 2.36
N GLY A 45 -6.33 -2.35 2.51
CA GLY A 45 -4.96 -1.90 2.77
C GLY A 45 -4.85 -1.30 4.16
N ILE A 46 -3.82 -1.70 4.89
CA ILE A 46 -3.50 -1.19 6.23
C ILE A 46 -2.15 -0.48 6.16
N TYR A 47 -2.13 0.79 6.51
CA TYR A 47 -0.99 1.69 6.35
C TYR A 47 -0.55 2.18 7.72
N TYR A 48 0.76 2.12 7.97
CA TYR A 48 1.36 2.51 9.24
C TYR A 48 2.19 3.78 9.06
N PHE A 49 1.79 4.82 9.77
CA PHE A 49 2.44 6.13 9.75
C PHE A 49 3.03 6.43 11.13
N ALA A 50 4.28 6.88 11.17
CA ALA A 50 4.93 7.34 12.39
C ALA A 50 5.15 8.85 12.32
N ASN A 51 4.95 9.53 13.45
CA ASN A 51 5.34 10.92 13.62
C ASN A 51 6.53 10.97 14.59
N PRO A 52 7.77 11.11 14.08
CA PRO A 52 8.96 11.18 14.92
C PRO A 52 9.17 12.57 15.56
N SER A 53 8.31 13.55 15.26
CA SER A 53 8.47 14.90 15.76
C SER A 53 7.87 15.08 17.16
N GLY A 54 8.30 16.15 17.83
CA GLY A 54 7.77 16.56 19.14
C GLY A 54 6.41 17.27 19.09
N SER A 55 5.79 17.42 17.92
CA SER A 55 4.50 18.10 17.75
C SER A 55 3.50 17.20 17.02
N ARG A 56 2.20 17.49 17.13
CA ARG A 56 1.16 16.79 16.39
C ARG A 56 1.27 17.10 14.90
N VAL A 57 1.17 16.07 14.05
CA VAL A 57 1.11 16.21 12.60
C VAL A 57 -0.30 15.87 12.12
N SER A 58 -0.84 16.71 11.23
CA SER A 58 -2.04 16.41 10.44
C SER A 58 -1.68 16.56 8.97
N GLN A 59 -1.76 15.46 8.22
CA GLN A 59 -1.38 15.41 6.81
C GLN A 59 -2.56 14.90 5.98
N SER A 60 -2.90 15.64 4.92
CA SER A 60 -3.86 15.15 3.93
C SER A 60 -3.19 14.15 3.01
N LEU A 61 -3.77 12.97 2.87
CA LEU A 61 -3.30 11.90 2.00
C LEU A 61 -4.26 11.69 0.84
N TYR A 62 -3.67 11.57 -0.35
CA TYR A 62 -4.38 11.17 -1.56
C TYR A 62 -4.13 9.69 -1.83
N TYR A 63 -5.22 8.92 -1.93
CA TYR A 63 -5.21 7.50 -2.21
C TYR A 63 -5.66 7.26 -3.66
N PRO A 64 -4.74 7.03 -4.60
CA PRO A 64 -5.08 6.91 -6.01
C PRO A 64 -5.75 5.57 -6.32
N TYR A 65 -6.71 5.61 -7.23
CA TYR A 65 -7.25 4.42 -7.89
C TYR A 65 -6.54 4.20 -9.23
N VAL A 66 -6.48 2.94 -9.65
CA VAL A 66 -6.08 2.60 -11.01
C VAL A 66 -7.19 3.08 -11.96
N VAL A 67 -6.80 3.84 -12.97
CA VAL A 67 -7.71 4.33 -14.02
C VAL A 67 -7.29 3.69 -15.33
N ASN A 68 -8.03 2.67 -15.77
CA ASN A 68 -7.87 2.09 -17.10
C ASN A 68 -9.18 1.45 -17.58
N ASP A 69 -9.30 1.20 -18.88
CA ASP A 69 -10.55 0.70 -19.50
C ASP A 69 -10.91 -0.74 -19.10
N SER A 70 -9.95 -1.51 -18.60
CA SER A 70 -10.14 -2.92 -18.22
C SER A 70 -10.62 -3.09 -16.78
N LEU A 71 -10.57 -2.03 -15.96
CA LEU A 71 -10.84 -2.08 -14.53
C LEU A 71 -11.70 -0.88 -14.10
N PRO A 72 -13.03 -1.08 -13.94
CA PRO A 72 -13.92 -0.03 -13.45
C PRO A 72 -13.46 0.53 -12.11
N LEU A 73 -13.71 1.81 -11.83
CA LEU A 73 -13.36 2.42 -10.54
C LEU A 73 -14.07 1.74 -9.35
N PRO A 74 -13.49 1.80 -8.14
CA PRO A 74 -14.19 1.38 -6.93
C PRO A 74 -15.51 2.14 -6.75
N TYR A 75 -16.60 1.42 -6.47
CA TYR A 75 -17.92 2.03 -6.27
C TYR A 75 -18.24 2.29 -4.78
N LYS A 76 -17.41 1.74 -3.88
CA LYS A 76 -17.51 1.95 -2.44
C LYS A 76 -16.11 1.94 -1.83
N ALA A 77 -15.80 2.93 -1.00
CA ALA A 77 -14.57 2.99 -0.21
C ALA A 77 -14.86 3.52 1.19
N GLU A 78 -14.12 3.00 2.17
CA GLU A 78 -14.20 3.35 3.58
C GLU A 78 -12.79 3.53 4.13
N VAL A 79 -12.61 4.53 5.01
CA VAL A 79 -11.36 4.78 5.73
C VAL A 79 -11.64 4.71 7.22
N LYS A 80 -10.76 4.01 7.95
CA LYS A 80 -10.86 3.83 9.39
C LYS A 80 -9.50 4.00 10.04
N ASP A 81 -9.45 4.71 11.15
CA ASP A 81 -8.31 4.66 12.05
C ASP A 81 -8.49 3.45 12.96
N LEU A 82 -7.58 2.48 12.85
CA LEU A 82 -7.64 1.23 13.61
C LEU A 82 -7.26 1.41 15.08
N LYS A 83 -6.52 2.47 15.43
CA LYS A 83 -6.16 2.75 16.83
C LYS A 83 -7.35 3.30 17.59
N SER A 84 -8.08 4.26 17.01
CA SER A 84 -9.29 4.82 17.63
C SER A 84 -10.57 4.03 17.33
N GLY A 85 -10.54 3.17 16.32
CA GLY A 85 -11.71 2.44 15.82
C GLY A 85 -12.70 3.30 15.04
N LYS A 86 -12.40 4.58 14.81
CA LYS A 86 -13.33 5.55 14.21
C LYS A 86 -13.20 5.61 12.70
N LYS A 87 -14.32 5.88 12.03
CA LYS A 87 -14.33 6.21 10.60
C LYS A 87 -13.61 7.54 10.38
N VAL A 88 -12.75 7.59 9.38
CA VAL A 88 -12.11 8.82 8.92
C VAL A 88 -12.93 9.35 7.73
N SER A 89 -13.33 10.61 7.80
CA SER A 89 -14.02 11.27 6.69
C SER A 89 -13.06 11.43 5.51
N GLY A 90 -13.53 11.05 4.33
CA GLY A 90 -12.79 11.22 3.09
C GLY A 90 -13.66 11.80 1.98
N ILE A 91 -13.03 12.45 1.02
CA ILE A 91 -13.66 13.04 -0.16
C ILE A 91 -13.30 12.16 -1.35
N SER A 92 -14.31 11.50 -1.92
CA SER A 92 -14.13 10.78 -3.18
C SER A 92 -13.88 11.77 -4.32
N THR A 93 -12.89 11.46 -5.15
CA THR A 93 -12.55 12.19 -6.37
C THR A 93 -12.77 11.30 -7.57
N ALA A 94 -12.64 11.85 -8.78
CA ALA A 94 -12.74 11.06 -10.02
C ALA A 94 -11.69 9.94 -10.14
N LYS A 95 -10.57 10.02 -9.39
CA LYS A 95 -9.42 9.11 -9.55
C LYS A 95 -8.86 8.57 -8.24
N GLY A 96 -9.55 8.75 -7.13
CA GLY A 96 -9.03 8.38 -5.81
C GLY A 96 -9.82 8.94 -4.65
N LEU A 97 -9.27 8.84 -3.45
CA LEU A 97 -9.86 9.26 -2.19
C LEU A 97 -8.91 10.18 -1.43
N LEU A 98 -9.40 11.34 -0.98
CA LEU A 98 -8.63 12.27 -0.15
C LEU A 98 -9.11 12.19 1.30
N PHE A 99 -8.20 12.05 2.26
CA PHE A 99 -8.54 12.05 3.70
C PHE A 99 -7.40 12.62 4.54
N ALA A 100 -7.65 12.93 5.80
CA ALA A 100 -6.62 13.41 6.74
C ALA A 100 -6.15 12.27 7.65
N VAL A 101 -4.84 12.22 7.89
CA VAL A 101 -4.22 11.38 8.91
C VAL A 101 -3.62 12.28 9.97
N GLU A 102 -4.00 12.02 11.22
CA GLU A 102 -3.53 12.76 12.38
C GLU A 102 -2.73 11.83 13.28
N VAL A 103 -1.53 12.28 13.67
CA VAL A 103 -0.62 11.50 14.51
C VAL A 103 -0.06 12.40 15.59
N GLN A 104 -0.16 11.97 16.85
CA GLN A 104 0.41 12.70 17.98
C GLN A 104 1.94 12.70 17.94
N ALA A 105 2.56 13.58 18.72
CA ALA A 105 4.01 13.63 18.86
C ALA A 105 4.57 12.26 19.29
N ASN A 106 5.64 11.81 18.63
CA ASN A 106 6.32 10.54 18.91
C ASN A 106 5.40 9.30 18.89
N ASP A 107 4.33 9.32 18.09
CA ASP A 107 3.31 8.27 18.04
C ASP A 107 3.17 7.66 16.63
N THR A 108 2.32 6.64 16.53
CA THR A 108 1.95 5.98 15.29
C THR A 108 0.43 5.99 15.09
N SER A 109 0.04 6.03 13.81
CA SER A 109 -1.34 5.83 13.37
C SER A 109 -1.40 4.65 12.41
N VAL A 110 -2.52 3.94 12.45
CA VAL A 110 -2.79 2.76 11.62
C VAL A 110 -4.09 2.98 10.89
N ILE A 111 -4.01 3.21 9.58
CA ILE A 111 -5.15 3.54 8.74
C ILE A 111 -5.52 2.32 7.91
N GLU A 112 -6.79 1.92 7.97
CA GLU A 112 -7.38 0.96 7.06
C GLU A 112 -8.12 1.73 5.94
N VAL A 113 -7.78 1.42 4.69
CA VAL A 113 -8.60 1.78 3.53
C VAL A 113 -9.16 0.49 2.95
N LYS A 114 -10.49 0.41 2.88
CA LYS A 114 -11.19 -0.73 2.32
C LYS A 114 -12.06 -0.28 1.16
N TYR A 115 -11.95 -0.92 0.01
CA TYR A 115 -12.81 -0.60 -1.13
C TYR A 115 -13.27 -1.84 -1.89
N TYR A 116 -14.34 -1.63 -2.65
CA TYR A 116 -15.03 -2.64 -3.45
C TYR A 116 -15.01 -2.23 -4.91
N GLN A 117 -14.57 -3.13 -5.78
CA GLN A 117 -14.33 -2.82 -7.18
C GLN A 117 -14.77 -3.98 -8.06
N LYS A 118 -15.54 -3.68 -9.12
CA LYS A 118 -15.95 -4.70 -10.09
C LYS A 118 -14.75 -5.16 -10.91
N THR A 119 -14.70 -6.46 -11.21
CA THR A 119 -13.56 -7.07 -11.92
C THR A 119 -14.04 -7.97 -13.07
N PRO A 120 -14.73 -7.41 -14.09
CA PRO A 120 -15.35 -8.19 -15.17
C PRO A 120 -14.33 -8.95 -16.03
N MET A 121 -13.09 -8.47 -16.07
CA MET A 121 -11.98 -9.09 -16.81
C MET A 121 -11.20 -10.12 -15.99
N HIS A 122 -11.69 -10.49 -14.79
CA HIS A 122 -10.98 -11.34 -13.83
C HIS A 122 -9.54 -10.89 -13.57
N MET A 123 -9.38 -9.58 -13.40
CA MET A 123 -8.13 -8.91 -13.12
C MET A 123 -8.34 -7.86 -12.04
N MET A 124 -7.33 -7.68 -11.20
CA MET A 124 -7.27 -6.61 -10.21
C MET A 124 -5.86 -6.03 -10.22
N GLU A 125 -5.76 -4.70 -10.13
CA GLU A 125 -4.50 -3.97 -10.03
C GLU A 125 -4.58 -2.99 -8.86
N TYR A 126 -3.51 -2.92 -8.08
CA TYR A 126 -3.34 -1.97 -7.01
C TYR A 126 -1.97 -1.28 -7.11
N ILE A 127 -1.95 0.04 -6.92
CA ILE A 127 -0.76 0.86 -7.08
C ILE A 127 0.14 0.70 -5.85
N LEU A 128 1.32 0.10 -6.04
CA LEU A 128 2.38 0.02 -5.03
C LEU A 128 3.54 0.99 -5.31
N THR A 129 3.64 1.46 -6.55
CA THR A 129 4.83 2.19 -7.03
C THR A 129 4.90 3.63 -6.55
N THR A 130 3.83 4.17 -5.96
CA THR A 130 3.80 5.52 -5.36
C THR A 130 4.56 5.59 -4.05
N THR A 131 4.93 4.45 -3.43
CA THR A 131 5.78 4.44 -2.22
C THR A 131 7.10 5.19 -2.45
N LYS A 132 7.64 5.20 -3.68
CA LYS A 132 8.85 5.96 -4.00
C LYS A 132 8.74 7.46 -3.71
N GLU A 133 7.53 8.03 -3.76
CA GLU A 133 7.26 9.44 -3.47
C GLU A 133 7.41 9.77 -1.98
N TRP A 134 7.42 8.76 -1.11
CA TRP A 134 7.75 8.89 0.31
C TRP A 134 9.25 8.88 0.59
N GLY A 135 10.08 8.66 -0.44
CA GLY A 135 11.53 8.76 -0.36
C GLY A 135 12.22 7.67 0.47
N THR A 136 11.49 6.67 0.96
CA THR A 136 12.04 5.57 1.77
C THR A 136 11.41 4.23 1.43
N SER A 137 12.15 3.13 1.62
CA SER A 137 11.61 1.78 1.53
C SER A 137 10.75 1.45 2.75
N PHE A 138 9.81 0.51 2.61
CA PHE A 138 9.11 -0.05 3.74
C PHE A 138 10.04 -0.88 4.63
N ASP A 139 9.94 -0.69 5.94
CA ASP A 139 10.51 -1.62 6.93
C ASP A 139 9.92 -3.02 6.72
N MET A 140 8.61 -3.07 6.42
CA MET A 140 7.88 -4.30 6.16
C MET A 140 6.68 -4.08 5.25
N ALA A 141 6.46 -5.01 4.31
CA ALA A 141 5.25 -5.05 3.51
C ALA A 141 4.69 -6.47 3.44
N GLU A 142 3.38 -6.61 3.61
CA GLU A 142 2.69 -7.89 3.49
C GLU A 142 1.64 -7.83 2.40
N TYR A 143 1.68 -8.79 1.49
CA TYR A 143 0.72 -8.89 0.40
C TYR A 143 0.01 -10.23 0.47
N SER A 144 -1.31 -10.23 0.30
CA SER A 144 -2.11 -11.44 0.28
C SER A 144 -3.25 -11.41 -0.75
N VAL A 145 -3.57 -12.59 -1.28
CA VAL A 145 -4.70 -12.81 -2.19
C VAL A 145 -5.51 -13.97 -1.66
N LYS A 146 -6.79 -13.74 -1.35
CA LYS A 146 -7.75 -14.79 -1.02
C LYS A 146 -8.60 -15.08 -2.25
N LEU A 147 -8.41 -16.25 -2.84
CA LEU A 147 -9.02 -16.69 -4.09
C LEU A 147 -9.97 -17.88 -3.84
N PRO A 148 -11.26 -17.81 -4.23
CA PRO A 148 -12.16 -18.96 -4.16
C PRO A 148 -11.63 -20.17 -4.91
N ALA A 149 -11.83 -21.38 -4.39
CA ALA A 149 -11.30 -22.63 -4.96
C ALA A 149 -11.80 -22.90 -6.40
N ARG A 150 -12.94 -22.33 -6.80
CA ARG A 150 -13.46 -22.37 -8.18
C ARG A 150 -12.63 -21.57 -9.20
N TYR A 151 -11.68 -20.75 -8.74
CA TYR A 151 -10.81 -19.97 -9.62
C TYR A 151 -9.37 -20.50 -9.59
N LYS A 152 -8.70 -20.36 -10.73
CA LYS A 152 -7.26 -20.59 -10.88
C LYS A 152 -6.58 -19.26 -11.16
N LEU A 153 -5.55 -18.96 -10.38
CA LEU A 153 -4.68 -17.82 -10.61
C LEU A 153 -3.83 -18.06 -11.89
N LEU A 154 -3.80 -17.07 -12.77
CA LEU A 154 -3.06 -17.09 -14.03
C LEU A 154 -1.72 -16.37 -13.91
N SER A 155 -1.73 -15.22 -13.25
CA SER A 155 -0.53 -14.42 -12.99
C SER A 155 -0.69 -13.63 -11.69
N MET A 156 0.44 -13.33 -11.07
CA MET A 156 0.55 -12.53 -9.85
C MET A 156 1.81 -11.67 -9.93
N GLN A 157 1.72 -10.45 -9.43
CA GLN A 157 2.85 -9.57 -9.19
C GLN A 157 2.51 -8.74 -7.94
N PRO A 158 3.40 -8.61 -6.93
CA PRO A 158 4.67 -9.31 -6.78
C PRO A 158 4.49 -10.84 -6.66
N GLN A 159 5.59 -11.60 -6.77
CA GLN A 159 5.54 -13.06 -6.61
C GLN A 159 5.25 -13.44 -5.16
N PHE A 160 4.34 -14.40 -4.99
CA PHE A 160 3.97 -14.95 -3.70
C PHE A 160 4.82 -16.17 -3.37
N GLU A 161 5.27 -16.25 -2.13
CA GLU A 161 6.18 -17.31 -1.65
C GLU A 161 5.43 -18.44 -0.96
N ASN A 162 4.23 -18.16 -0.46
CA ASN A 162 3.48 -19.11 0.35
C ASN A 162 2.03 -19.24 -0.12
N GLU A 163 1.46 -20.42 0.12
CA GLU A 163 0.06 -20.73 -0.17
C GLU A 163 -0.56 -21.53 0.98
N LYS A 164 -1.78 -21.14 1.39
CA LYS A 164 -2.65 -21.93 2.26
C LYS A 164 -3.88 -22.37 1.48
N LYS A 165 -4.27 -23.64 1.59
CA LYS A 165 -5.42 -24.22 0.90
C LYS A 165 -6.49 -24.64 1.90
N SER A 166 -7.74 -24.47 1.50
CA SER A 166 -8.93 -25.00 2.13
C SER A 166 -9.93 -25.41 1.05
N ASP A 167 -11.01 -26.09 1.41
CA ASP A 167 -12.04 -26.51 0.44
C ASP A 167 -12.71 -25.32 -0.27
N LYS A 168 -12.76 -24.15 0.38
CA LYS A 168 -13.46 -22.96 -0.13
C LYS A 168 -12.52 -21.95 -0.78
N TYR A 169 -11.29 -21.84 -0.28
CA TYR A 169 -10.36 -20.79 -0.67
C TYR A 169 -8.91 -21.27 -0.74
N ARG A 170 -8.14 -20.61 -1.61
CA ARG A 170 -6.69 -20.61 -1.65
C ARG A 170 -6.22 -19.20 -1.26
N THR A 171 -5.30 -19.11 -0.31
CA THR A 171 -4.70 -17.85 0.12
C THR A 171 -3.23 -17.84 -0.23
N PHE A 172 -2.83 -16.93 -1.11
CA PHE A 172 -1.43 -16.68 -1.47
C PHE A 172 -0.93 -15.51 -0.61
N PHE A 173 0.27 -15.61 -0.03
CA PHE A 173 0.85 -14.49 0.73
C PHE A 173 2.39 -14.40 0.60
N THR A 174 2.92 -13.18 0.77
CA THR A 174 4.36 -12.92 0.84
C THR A 174 4.62 -11.79 1.85
N LEU A 175 5.78 -11.86 2.49
CA LEU A 175 6.28 -10.86 3.42
C LEU A 175 7.60 -10.32 2.87
N LYS A 176 7.68 -9.00 2.70
CA LYS A 176 8.87 -8.30 2.26
C LYS A 176 9.39 -7.40 3.38
N ARG A 177 10.71 -7.25 3.48
CA ARG A 177 11.40 -6.38 4.45
C ARG A 177 12.38 -5.48 3.70
N ASN A 178 12.58 -4.25 4.17
CA ASN A 178 13.43 -3.25 3.50
C ASN A 178 13.10 -3.14 2.00
N TYR A 179 11.80 -3.02 1.69
CA TYR A 179 11.26 -3.24 0.36
C TYR A 179 10.74 -1.95 -0.26
N LEU A 180 11.20 -1.66 -1.47
CA LEU A 180 10.66 -0.58 -2.30
C LEU A 180 9.99 -1.19 -3.54
N PRO A 181 8.65 -1.17 -3.64
CA PRO A 181 7.95 -1.78 -4.76
C PRO A 181 8.32 -1.14 -6.10
N GLN A 182 8.74 -1.98 -7.06
CA GLN A 182 9.05 -1.56 -8.44
C GLN A 182 7.86 -1.75 -9.39
N HIS A 183 6.85 -2.48 -8.97
CA HIS A 183 5.70 -2.84 -9.77
C HIS A 183 4.43 -2.79 -8.93
N ASN A 184 3.30 -2.55 -9.60
CA ASN A 184 1.98 -2.61 -9.00
C ASN A 184 1.62 -4.05 -8.61
N PHE A 185 0.69 -4.16 -7.66
CA PHE A 185 0.13 -5.45 -7.26
C PHE A 185 -0.95 -5.84 -8.27
N ILE A 186 -0.63 -6.77 -9.17
CA ILE A 186 -1.51 -7.23 -10.25
C ILE A 186 -1.82 -8.71 -10.05
N ILE A 187 -3.10 -9.07 -10.12
CA ILE A 187 -3.53 -10.47 -10.21
C ILE A 187 -4.48 -10.68 -11.37
N LYS A 188 -4.37 -11.84 -12.02
CA LYS A 188 -5.32 -12.31 -13.04
C LYS A 188 -5.74 -13.73 -12.72
N TRP A 189 -7.01 -14.05 -12.89
CA TRP A 189 -7.55 -15.38 -12.62
C TRP A 189 -8.53 -15.83 -13.70
N LYS A 190 -8.91 -17.10 -13.65
CA LYS A 190 -10.00 -17.65 -14.47
C LYS A 190 -10.80 -18.66 -13.67
N GLU A 191 -12.05 -18.87 -14.07
CA GLU A 191 -12.88 -19.94 -13.52
C GLU A 191 -12.36 -21.30 -13.99
N VAL A 192 -12.32 -22.26 -13.06
CA VAL A 192 -12.06 -23.67 -13.36
C VAL A 192 -13.37 -24.25 -13.86
N LYS A 193 -13.46 -24.49 -15.17
CA LYS A 193 -14.58 -25.24 -15.73
C LYS A 193 -14.48 -26.69 -15.25
N ASN A 194 -15.48 -27.18 -14.55
CA ASN A 194 -15.62 -28.62 -14.36
C ASN A 194 -15.90 -29.23 -15.74
N GLU A 195 -14.93 -29.95 -16.29
CA GLU A 195 -15.20 -30.81 -17.44
C GLU A 195 -16.25 -31.82 -16.97
N LYS A 196 -17.49 -31.65 -17.45
CA LYS A 196 -18.51 -32.69 -17.31
C LYS A 196 -17.92 -33.94 -17.95
N VAL A 197 -17.60 -34.94 -17.13
CA VAL A 197 -17.39 -36.31 -17.58
C VAL A 197 -18.66 -36.68 -18.33
N ARG A 198 -18.61 -36.61 -19.66
CA ARG A 198 -19.62 -37.21 -20.53
C ARG A 198 -19.44 -38.71 -20.35
N ARG A 199 -20.26 -39.31 -19.49
CA ARG A 199 -20.53 -40.73 -19.53
C ARG A 199 -21.50 -41.00 -20.66
#